data_AF-A0A0G3EHQ7-F1
#
_entry.id   AF-A0A0G3EHQ7-F1
#
_cell.length_a   1.000
_cell.length_b   1.000
_cell.length_c   1.000
_cell.angle_alpha   90.00
_cell.angle_beta   90.00
_cell.angle_gamma   90.00
#
_symmetry.space_group_name_H-M   'P 1'
#
loop_
_entity.id
_entity.type
_entity.pdbx_description
1 polymer ?
#
loop_
_entity_poly.entity_id
_entity_poly.type
_entity_poly.pdbx_seq_one_letter_code
_entity_poly.pdbx_strand_id
1 'polypeptide(L)'
;MAKVYTGRVSIPGDKLQEYFELMKAAEKERAPFREHLMALQADFYDHLADRYSERTARKHASIIEMFVEFICRYTDVQDISEITRGMVNSHFRAWWKRKVWDSSTPDDLRVALKKFFAFLASEKGIINEKALKALG
;
A
#
# COMPACT_ATOMS: atom_id res chain seq x y z
N MET A 1 7.82 -15.55 -2.97
CA MET A 1 6.86 -14.68 -2.25
C MET A 1 7.48 -13.31 -2.17
N ALA A 2 6.70 -12.27 -2.46
CA ALA A 2 7.14 -10.89 -2.35
C ALA A 2 7.70 -10.60 -0.93
N LYS A 3 8.80 -9.88 -0.86
CA LYS A 3 9.58 -9.56 0.35
C LYS A 3 9.27 -8.15 0.84
N VAL A 4 9.32 -7.97 2.15
CA VAL A 4 9.26 -6.66 2.80
C VAL A 4 10.67 -6.24 3.17
N TYR A 5 11.08 -5.05 2.75
CA TYR A 5 12.39 -4.51 3.06
C TYR A 5 12.39 -3.88 4.46
N THR A 6 13.35 -4.31 5.30
CA THR A 6 13.53 -3.79 6.65
C THR A 6 15.02 -3.64 6.96
N GLY A 7 15.37 -2.67 7.81
CA GLY A 7 16.73 -2.48 8.29
C GLY A 7 17.35 -1.16 7.82
N ARG A 8 18.63 -0.98 8.15
CA ARG A 8 19.44 0.18 7.76
C ARG A 8 20.41 -0.26 6.67
N VAL A 9 20.49 0.50 5.59
CA VAL A 9 21.51 0.32 4.55
C VAL A 9 22.64 1.30 4.84
N SER A 10 23.88 0.81 4.87
CA SER A 10 25.08 1.64 4.95
C SER A 10 25.66 1.78 3.55
N ILE A 11 25.72 3.01 3.04
CA ILE A 11 26.19 3.31 1.68
C ILE A 11 27.52 4.04 1.83
N PRO A 12 28.62 3.49 1.29
CA PRO A 12 29.90 4.19 1.23
C PRO A 12 29.77 5.53 0.50
N GLY A 13 30.43 6.57 1.01
CA GLY A 13 30.32 7.94 0.47
C GLY A 13 30.68 8.04 -1.01
N ASP A 14 31.67 7.25 -1.44
CA ASP A 14 32.13 7.12 -2.83
C ASP A 14 31.11 6.46 -3.77
N LYS A 15 30.11 5.77 -3.22
CA LYS A 15 29.04 5.10 -3.97
C LYS A 15 27.69 5.82 -3.93
N LEU A 16 27.63 7.02 -3.34
CA LEU A 16 26.38 7.77 -3.21
C LEU A 16 25.75 8.09 -4.57
N GLN A 17 26.58 8.46 -5.56
CA GLN A 17 26.08 8.82 -6.88
C GLN A 17 25.47 7.61 -7.61
N GLU A 18 26.18 6.48 -7.62
CA GLU A 18 25.69 5.20 -8.16
C GLU A 18 24.37 4.79 -7.46
N TYR A 19 24.32 4.93 -6.13
CA TYR A 19 23.10 4.65 -5.37
C TYR A 19 21.92 5.52 -5.81
N PHE A 20 22.11 6.82 -5.99
CA PHE A 20 21.03 7.70 -6.45
C PHE A 20 20.56 7.39 -7.86
N GLU A 21 21.47 6.98 -8.75
CA GLU A 21 21.11 6.56 -10.12
C GLU A 21 20.30 5.26 -10.11
N LEU A 22 20.71 4.28 -9.31
CA LEU A 22 19.96 3.03 -9.12
C LEU A 22 18.58 3.28 -8.52
N MET A 23 18.48 4.15 -7.52
CA MET A 23 17.20 4.53 -6.93
C MET A 23 16.28 5.19 -7.95
N LYS A 24 16.79 6.11 -8.76
CA LYS A 24 16.01 6.78 -9.81
C LYS A 24 15.56 5.82 -10.90
N ALA A 25 16.41 4.88 -11.31
CA ALA A 25 16.05 3.84 -12.27
C ALA A 25 14.94 2.92 -11.72
N ALA A 26 15.07 2.47 -10.47
CA ALA A 26 14.08 1.65 -9.81
C ALA A 26 12.73 2.38 -9.60
N GLU A 27 12.76 3.67 -9.27
CA GLU A 27 11.55 4.49 -9.19
C GLU A 27 10.85 4.60 -10.55
N LYS A 28 11.62 4.78 -11.63
CA LYS A 28 11.07 4.84 -12.99
C LYS A 28 10.45 3.52 -13.42
N GLU A 29 11.09 2.39 -13.11
CA GLU A 29 10.57 1.06 -13.39
C GLU A 29 9.27 0.79 -12.62
N ARG A 30 9.17 1.28 -11.37
CA ARG A 30 7.98 1.12 -10.52
C ARG A 30 6.86 2.11 -10.81
N ALA A 31 7.11 3.18 -11.56
CA ALA A 31 6.14 4.24 -11.81
C ALA A 31 4.81 3.71 -12.37
N PRO A 32 4.77 2.81 -13.38
CA PRO A 32 3.50 2.33 -13.92
C PRO A 32 2.64 1.60 -12.88
N PHE A 33 3.25 0.76 -12.05
CA PHE A 33 2.52 0.04 -11.00
C PHE A 33 2.02 1.01 -9.91
N ARG A 34 2.85 1.99 -9.54
CA ARG A 34 2.45 3.01 -8.56
C ARG A 34 1.29 3.86 -9.09
N GLU A 35 1.37 4.32 -10.33
CA GLU A 35 0.30 5.10 -10.98
C GLU A 35 -1.00 4.29 -11.05
N HIS A 36 -0.91 3.00 -11.40
CA HIS A 36 -2.06 2.11 -11.40
C HIS A 36 -2.70 1.99 -10.00
N LEU A 37 -1.91 1.80 -8.94
CA LEU A 37 -2.41 1.74 -7.57
C LEU A 37 -3.00 3.07 -7.09
N MET A 38 -2.41 4.21 -7.48
CA MET A 38 -2.94 5.53 -7.15
C MET A 38 -4.26 5.80 -7.84
N ALA A 39 -4.42 5.40 -9.11
CA ALA A 39 -5.69 5.49 -9.82
C ALA A 39 -6.78 4.65 -9.13
N LEU A 40 -6.46 3.42 -8.73
CA LEU A 40 -7.39 2.57 -7.97
C LEU A 40 -7.76 3.17 -6.59
N GLN A 41 -6.81 3.85 -5.94
CA GLN A 41 -7.07 4.54 -4.67
C GLN A 41 -8.00 5.75 -4.86
N ALA A 42 -7.85 6.51 -5.95
CA ALA A 42 -8.75 7.60 -6.31
C ALA A 42 -10.17 7.07 -6.61
N ASP A 43 -10.28 6.03 -7.44
CA ASP A 43 -11.57 5.39 -7.72
C ASP A 43 -12.23 4.84 -6.45
N PHE A 44 -11.43 4.35 -5.51
CA PHE A 44 -11.91 3.88 -4.21
C PHE A 44 -12.43 5.03 -3.34
N TYR A 45 -11.79 6.19 -3.36
CA TYR A 45 -12.28 7.38 -2.67
C TYR A 45 -13.66 7.78 -3.18
N ASP A 46 -13.83 7.87 -4.50
CA ASP A 46 -15.11 8.23 -5.11
C ASP A 46 -16.19 7.21 -4.75
N HIS A 47 -15.87 5.92 -4.84
CA HIS A 47 -16.74 4.83 -4.41
C HIS A 47 -17.18 4.96 -2.93
N LEU A 48 -16.30 5.41 -2.04
CA LEU A 48 -16.64 5.63 -0.63
C LEU A 48 -17.45 6.91 -0.43
N ALA A 49 -17.14 7.99 -1.15
CA ALA A 49 -17.81 9.27 -1.04
C ALA A 49 -19.30 9.18 -1.41
N ASP A 50 -19.66 8.28 -2.34
CA ASP A 50 -21.05 8.01 -2.72
C ASP A 50 -21.86 7.28 -1.62
N ARG A 51 -21.19 6.60 -0.67
CA ARG A 51 -21.84 5.70 0.29
C ARG A 51 -21.68 6.10 1.75
N TYR A 52 -20.69 6.93 2.06
CA TYR A 52 -20.32 7.29 3.42
C TYR A 52 -20.14 8.80 3.53
N SER A 53 -20.09 9.29 4.77
CA SER A 53 -19.73 10.68 5.00
C SER A 53 -18.32 10.96 4.47
N GLU A 54 -18.11 12.19 4.00
CA GLU A 54 -16.82 12.66 3.49
C GLU A 54 -15.68 12.40 4.48
N ARG A 55 -15.93 12.57 5.78
CA ARG A 55 -14.96 12.27 6.85
C ARG A 55 -14.50 10.81 6.82
N THR A 56 -15.43 9.87 6.66
CA THR A 56 -15.15 8.44 6.59
C THR A 56 -14.44 8.07 5.29
N ALA A 57 -14.91 8.62 4.15
CA ALA A 57 -14.27 8.42 2.86
C ALA A 57 -12.81 8.88 2.87
N ARG A 58 -12.55 10.10 3.35
CA ARG A 58 -11.20 10.66 3.50
C ARG A 58 -10.32 9.79 4.40
N LYS A 59 -10.80 9.39 5.59
CA LYS A 59 -10.03 8.56 6.52
C LYS A 59 -9.62 7.22 5.90
N HIS A 60 -10.53 6.53 5.23
CA HIS A 60 -10.21 5.24 4.63
C HIS A 60 -9.32 5.39 3.40
N ALA A 61 -9.57 6.38 2.54
CA ALA A 61 -8.76 6.64 1.37
C ALA A 61 -7.31 7.04 1.74
N SER A 62 -7.11 7.82 2.81
CA SER A 62 -5.76 8.17 3.28
C SER A 62 -5.01 6.96 3.84
N ILE A 63 -5.71 6.02 4.47
CA ILE A 63 -5.10 4.75 4.89
C ILE A 63 -4.64 3.94 3.66
N ILE A 64 -5.45 3.89 2.60
CA ILE A 64 -5.09 3.18 1.37
C ILE A 64 -3.95 3.87 0.63
N GLU A 65 -3.91 5.20 0.58
CA GLU A 65 -2.79 5.96 0.03
C GLU A 65 -1.46 5.57 0.71
N MET A 66 -1.46 5.52 2.04
CA MET A 66 -0.30 5.10 2.81
C MET A 66 0.01 3.60 2.66
N PHE A 67 -0.99 2.76 2.38
CA PHE A 67 -0.77 1.37 2.00
C PHE A 67 -0.08 1.25 0.64
N VAL A 68 -0.49 2.04 -0.35
CA VAL A 68 0.19 2.10 -1.66
C VAL A 68 1.65 2.52 -1.49
N GLU A 69 1.90 3.54 -0.68
CA GLU A 69 3.26 3.98 -0.33
C GLU A 69 4.08 2.84 0.32
N PHE A 70 3.49 2.11 1.27
CA PHE A 70 4.12 0.94 1.87
C PHE A 70 4.48 -0.12 0.83
N ILE A 71 3.54 -0.49 -0.05
CA ILE A 71 3.76 -1.50 -1.10
C ILE A 71 4.87 -1.04 -2.05
N CYS A 72 4.78 0.17 -2.60
CA CYS A 72 5.71 0.64 -3.62
C CYS A 72 7.11 0.92 -3.08
N ARG A 73 7.27 1.37 -1.83
CA ARG A 73 8.57 1.75 -1.27
C ARG A 73 9.22 0.72 -0.37
N TYR A 74 8.44 -0.14 0.26
CA TYR A 74 8.95 -1.07 1.29
C TYR A 74 8.77 -2.54 0.91
N THR A 75 8.34 -2.83 -0.32
CA THR A 75 8.25 -4.19 -0.85
C THR A 75 8.80 -4.30 -2.28
N ASP A 76 8.92 -5.53 -2.76
CA ASP A 76 9.23 -5.88 -4.16
C ASP A 76 7.99 -6.23 -4.99
N VAL A 77 6.79 -6.01 -4.46
CA VAL A 77 5.52 -6.26 -5.17
C VAL A 77 5.45 -5.42 -6.43
N GLN A 78 5.12 -6.07 -7.55
CA GLN A 78 4.86 -5.41 -8.84
C GLN A 78 3.43 -5.63 -9.34
N ASP A 79 2.68 -6.52 -8.71
CA ASP A 79 1.29 -6.80 -9.06
C ASP A 79 0.42 -7.04 -7.80
N ILE A 80 -0.87 -6.67 -7.86
CA ILE A 80 -1.79 -6.78 -6.72
C ILE A 80 -1.93 -8.23 -6.25
N SER A 81 -1.83 -9.23 -7.12
CA SER A 81 -1.93 -10.66 -6.78
C SER A 81 -0.75 -11.18 -5.93
N GLU A 82 0.38 -10.47 -5.94
CA GLU A 82 1.58 -10.80 -5.17
C GLU A 82 1.46 -10.35 -3.71
N ILE A 83 0.55 -9.41 -3.41
CA ILE A 83 0.31 -8.92 -2.06
C ILE A 83 -0.06 -10.10 -1.16
N THR A 84 0.76 -10.29 -0.12
CA THR A 84 0.64 -11.44 0.77
C THR A 84 -0.23 -11.14 2.00
N ARG A 85 -0.66 -12.21 2.69
CA ARG A 85 -1.38 -12.09 3.97
C ARG A 85 -0.61 -11.30 5.02
N GLY A 86 0.71 -11.49 5.08
CA GLY A 86 1.58 -10.78 6.02
C GLY A 86 1.62 -9.28 5.73
N MET A 87 1.62 -8.91 4.44
CA MET A 87 1.67 -7.50 4.01
C MET A 87 0.44 -6.72 4.47
N VAL A 88 -0.77 -7.26 4.27
CA VAL A 88 -2.02 -6.60 4.68
C VAL A 88 -2.30 -6.66 6.19
N ASN A 89 -1.63 -7.55 6.92
CA ASN A 89 -1.79 -7.70 8.37
C ASN A 89 -0.60 -7.12 9.15
N SER A 90 0.38 -7.96 9.49
CA SER A 90 1.41 -7.61 10.47
C SER A 90 2.40 -6.57 9.95
N HIS A 91 2.82 -6.67 8.68
CA HIS A 91 3.86 -5.80 8.14
C HIS A 91 3.38 -4.35 7.98
N PHE A 92 2.21 -4.14 7.36
CA PHE A 92 1.69 -2.80 7.20
C PHE A 92 1.35 -2.14 8.54
N ARG A 93 0.76 -2.86 9.49
CA ARG A 93 0.49 -2.32 10.84
C ARG A 93 1.77 -1.93 11.58
N ALA A 94 2.80 -2.77 11.53
CA ALA A 94 4.08 -2.48 12.14
C ALA A 94 4.83 -1.34 11.43
N TRP A 95 4.66 -1.21 10.12
CA TRP A 95 5.16 -0.07 9.35
C TRP A 95 4.43 1.22 9.72
N TRP A 96 3.09 1.19 9.76
CA TRP A 96 2.24 2.32 10.12
C TRP A 96 2.64 2.89 11.47
N LYS A 97 2.66 2.05 12.52
CA LYS A 97 3.04 2.47 13.88
C LYS A 97 4.41 3.17 13.96
N ARG A 98 5.35 2.82 13.05
CA ARG A 98 6.70 3.40 13.03
C ARG A 98 6.82 4.65 12.16
N LYS A 99 5.93 4.84 11.19
CA LYS A 99 6.08 5.84 10.12
C LYS A 99 4.98 6.89 10.12
N VAL A 100 3.78 6.50 10.54
CA VAL A 100 2.59 7.34 10.52
C VAL A 100 2.21 7.64 11.97
N TRP A 101 2.34 8.91 12.34
CA TRP A 101 2.09 9.40 13.69
C TRP A 101 0.69 9.99 13.76
N ASP A 102 -0.33 9.14 13.63
CA ASP A 102 -1.74 9.52 13.71
C ASP A 102 -2.49 8.74 14.79
N SER A 103 -3.79 8.99 14.92
CA SER A 103 -4.66 8.31 15.88
C SER A 103 -5.37 7.08 15.31
N SER A 104 -5.00 6.59 14.13
CA SER A 104 -5.65 5.44 13.51
C SER A 104 -5.30 4.15 14.23
N THR A 105 -6.32 3.33 14.51
CA THR A 105 -6.16 2.07 15.23
C THR A 105 -5.83 0.92 14.26
N PRO A 106 -5.28 -0.21 14.75
CA PRO A 106 -5.11 -1.40 13.92
C PRO A 106 -6.41 -1.91 13.26
N ASP A 107 -7.56 -1.68 13.90
CA ASP A 107 -8.87 -2.03 13.32
C ASP A 107 -9.27 -1.07 12.19
N ASP A 108 -9.00 0.24 12.33
CA ASP A 108 -9.20 1.19 11.23
C ASP A 108 -8.42 0.79 9.98
N LEU A 109 -7.15 0.39 10.16
CA LEU A 109 -6.30 -0.09 9.07
C LEU A 109 -6.89 -1.35 8.41
N ARG A 110 -7.33 -2.31 9.24
CA ARG A 110 -7.96 -3.55 8.76
C ARG A 110 -9.24 -3.27 7.98
N VAL A 111 -10.11 -2.40 8.49
CA VAL A 111 -11.40 -2.07 7.88
C VAL A 111 -11.19 -1.35 6.54
N ALA A 112 -10.27 -0.39 6.48
CA ALA A 112 -9.94 0.31 5.25
C ALA A 112 -9.43 -0.67 4.18
N LEU A 113 -8.46 -1.53 4.53
CA LEU A 113 -7.94 -2.54 3.62
C LEU A 113 -9.02 -3.53 3.17
N LYS A 114 -9.88 -3.99 4.10
CA LYS A 114 -10.98 -4.90 3.77
C LYS A 114 -11.92 -4.28 2.75
N LYS A 115 -12.32 -3.02 2.95
CA LYS A 115 -13.17 -2.27 2.01
C LYS A 115 -12.49 -2.10 0.66
N PHE A 116 -11.20 -1.78 0.64
CA PHE A 116 -10.45 -1.62 -0.60
C PHE A 116 -10.37 -2.92 -1.41
N PHE A 117 -9.97 -4.03 -0.80
CA PHE A 117 -9.90 -5.31 -1.51
C PHE A 117 -11.29 -5.83 -1.92
N ALA A 118 -12.34 -5.53 -1.16
CA ALA A 118 -13.71 -5.82 -1.57
C ALA A 118 -14.13 -5.00 -2.79
N PHE A 119 -13.83 -3.69 -2.78
CA PHE A 119 -14.04 -2.79 -3.93
C PHE A 119 -13.30 -3.27 -5.18
N LEU A 120 -12.02 -3.64 -5.05
CA LEU A 120 -11.24 -4.18 -6.17
C LEU A 120 -11.90 -5.43 -6.76
N ALA A 121 -12.38 -6.34 -5.92
CA ALA A 121 -13.03 -7.57 -6.37
C ALA A 121 -14.38 -7.30 -7.04
N SER A 122 -15.21 -6.42 -6.48
CA SER A 122 -16.58 -6.20 -6.96
C SER A 122 -16.68 -5.21 -8.13
N GLU A 123 -15.94 -4.11 -8.08
CA GLU A 123 -16.07 -3.02 -9.06
C GLU A 123 -14.98 -3.07 -10.16
N LYS A 124 -13.83 -3.68 -9.88
CA LYS A 124 -12.68 -3.70 -10.80
C LYS A 124 -12.35 -5.10 -11.32
N GLY A 125 -12.98 -6.15 -10.79
CA GLY A 125 -12.70 -7.54 -11.14
C GLY A 125 -11.30 -8.02 -10.73
N ILE A 126 -10.61 -7.30 -9.84
CA ILE A 126 -9.26 -7.61 -9.38
C ILE A 126 -9.36 -8.38 -8.06
N ILE A 127 -9.08 -9.68 -8.09
CA ILE A 127 -9.25 -10.57 -6.94
C ILE A 127 -7.89 -10.94 -6.34
N ASN A 128 -7.69 -10.59 -5.06
CA ASN A 128 -6.63 -11.15 -4.24
C ASN A 128 -7.24 -11.94 -3.07
N GLU A 129 -7.44 -13.24 -3.27
CA GLU A 129 -8.03 -14.14 -2.26
C GLU A 129 -7.21 -14.20 -0.97
N LYS A 130 -5.88 -14.08 -1.07
CA LYS A 130 -5.00 -14.13 0.10
C LYS A 130 -5.27 -12.93 0.99
N ALA A 131 -5.35 -11.73 0.41
CA ALA A 131 -5.65 -10.49 1.12
C ALA A 131 -7.07 -10.52 1.70
N LEU A 132 -8.08 -10.87 0.89
CA LEU A 132 -9.47 -10.95 1.33
C LEU A 132 -9.65 -11.92 2.51
N LYS A 133 -9.09 -13.13 2.42
CA LYS A 133 -9.14 -14.12 3.50
C LYS A 133 -8.40 -13.67 4.77
N ALA A 134 -7.33 -12.89 4.61
CA ALA A 134 -6.54 -12.39 5.73
C ALA A 134 -7.21 -11.21 6.47
N LEU A 135 -8.11 -10.50 5.80
CA LEU A 135 -8.83 -9.33 6.31
C LEU A 135 -10.29 -9.64 6.72
N GLY A 136 -10.79 -10.82 6.35
CA GLY A 136 -12.14 -11.32 6.63
C GLY A 136 -12.42 -11.43 8.11
#